data_AF-A0A660S7C9-F1
#
_entry.id   AF-A0A660S7C9-F1
#
_cell.length_a   1.000
_cell.length_b   1.000
_cell.length_c   1.000
_cell.angle_alpha   90.00
_cell.angle_beta   90.00
_cell.angle_gamma   90.00
#
_symmetry.space_group_name_H-M   'P 1'
#
loop_
_entity.id
_entity.type
_entity.pdbx_description
1 polymer ?
#
loop_
_entity_poly.entity_id
_entity_poly.type
_entity_poly.pdbx_seq_one_letter_code
_entity_poly.pdbx_strand_id
1 'polypeptide(L)'
;MVKRMIFFALVILFAGCSLFKNNISEGWKSFESGDYQTAKNDFYNAISSGGELEAYVGYGWSCAKLGDESKALSSFEYVLASDSMGFPDAVSGAVFAGNAMKIDSVAARRGEYLLNMLPDYVFEHDSTITWKQIAFTSACSFVNCNDFSSALDMIRLIEPNFNASFMTESGIDSILTELDEISRWI
;
A
#
# COMPACT_ATOMS: atom_id res chain seq x y z
N MET A 1 25.15 4.51 66.42
CA MET A 1 25.70 3.98 65.17
C MET A 1 24.53 3.56 64.29
N VAL A 2 24.00 4.46 63.45
CA VAL A 2 22.76 4.26 62.68
C VAL A 2 23.10 4.31 61.19
N LYS A 3 22.63 3.29 60.48
CA LYS A 3 22.94 2.90 59.09
C LYS A 3 22.61 4.02 58.08
N ARG A 4 23.57 4.32 57.19
CA ARG A 4 23.33 5.05 55.94
C ARG A 4 22.61 4.10 54.97
N MET A 5 21.30 4.25 54.81
CA MET A 5 20.55 3.66 53.70
C MET A 5 20.69 4.59 52.50
N ILE A 6 21.49 4.17 51.52
CA ILE A 6 21.54 4.80 50.20
C ILE A 6 20.33 4.27 49.42
N PHE A 7 19.35 5.14 49.18
CA PHE A 7 18.21 4.86 48.31
C PHE A 7 18.70 4.94 46.86
N PHE A 8 18.80 3.81 46.18
CA PHE A 8 18.93 3.75 44.73
C PHE A 8 17.60 4.23 44.11
N ALA A 9 17.56 5.45 43.60
CA ALA A 9 16.46 5.90 42.76
C ALA A 9 16.64 5.27 41.37
N LEU A 10 15.86 4.23 41.11
CA LEU A 10 15.69 3.63 39.79
C LEU A 10 14.94 4.65 38.92
N VAL A 11 15.68 5.39 38.09
CA VAL A 11 15.07 6.26 37.06
C VAL A 11 14.66 5.36 35.90
N ILE A 12 13.41 4.91 35.91
CA ILE A 12 12.78 4.28 34.74
C ILE A 12 12.36 5.42 33.81
N LEU A 13 13.18 5.71 32.81
CA LEU A 13 12.87 6.67 31.75
C LEU A 13 11.81 6.09 30.82
N PHE A 14 10.59 6.63 30.88
CA PHE A 14 9.54 6.50 29.88
C PHE A 14 9.91 7.27 28.58
N ALA A 15 11.05 6.96 27.96
CA ALA A 15 11.51 7.63 26.74
C ALA A 15 11.12 6.89 25.43
N GLY A 16 10.62 5.66 25.53
CA GLY A 16 10.37 4.80 24.37
C GLY A 16 9.44 5.43 23.33
N CYS A 17 8.29 5.98 23.75
CA CYS A 17 7.27 6.51 22.83
C CYS A 17 7.78 7.68 21.97
N SER A 18 8.70 8.51 22.50
CA SER A 18 9.28 9.65 21.77
C SER A 18 10.33 9.24 20.73
N LEU A 19 11.07 8.16 20.97
CA LEU A 19 12.03 7.61 20.01
C LEU A 19 11.32 6.90 18.85
N PHE A 20 10.21 6.20 19.11
CA PHE A 20 9.46 5.48 18.07
C PHE A 20 8.78 6.40 17.05
N LYS A 21 8.12 7.47 17.53
CA LYS A 21 7.52 8.48 16.64
C LYS A 21 8.56 9.19 15.78
N ASN A 22 9.78 9.35 16.30
CA ASN A 22 10.85 9.97 15.55
C ASN A 22 11.23 9.11 14.32
N ASN A 23 11.37 7.79 14.49
CA ASN A 23 11.74 6.90 13.39
C ASN A 23 10.67 6.80 12.29
N ILE A 24 9.38 6.86 12.62
CA ILE A 24 8.32 6.85 11.60
C ILE A 24 8.36 8.15 10.77
N SER A 25 8.49 9.31 11.42
CA SER A 25 8.56 10.59 10.72
C SER A 25 9.83 10.71 9.86
N GLU A 26 10.99 10.27 10.36
CA GLU A 26 12.23 10.23 9.56
C GLU A 26 12.13 9.22 8.41
N GLY A 27 11.45 8.10 8.61
CA GLY A 27 11.16 7.12 7.56
C GLY A 27 10.37 7.73 6.41
N TRP A 28 9.30 8.48 6.71
CA TRP A 28 8.50 9.15 5.67
C TRP A 28 9.27 10.27 4.98
N LYS A 29 10.05 11.08 5.70
CA LYS A 29 10.95 12.08 5.07
C LYS A 29 11.94 11.44 4.10
N SER A 30 12.54 10.31 4.50
CA SER A 30 13.45 9.56 3.64
C SER A 30 12.73 9.00 2.42
N PHE A 31 11.52 8.46 2.61
CA PHE A 31 10.68 7.95 1.52
C PHE A 31 10.34 9.04 0.50
N GLU A 32 9.85 10.19 0.96
CA GLU A 32 9.47 11.33 0.12
C GLU A 32 10.68 11.95 -0.61
N SER A 33 11.89 11.81 -0.05
CA SER A 33 13.13 12.22 -0.71
C SER A 33 13.64 11.22 -1.77
N GLY A 34 13.01 10.05 -1.87
CA GLY A 34 13.40 8.96 -2.76
C GLY A 34 14.50 8.03 -2.18
N ASP A 35 14.95 8.27 -0.95
CA ASP A 35 15.88 7.36 -0.26
C ASP A 35 15.12 6.21 0.42
N TYR A 36 14.59 5.32 -0.41
CA TYR A 36 13.77 4.18 0.04
C TYR A 36 14.56 3.18 0.90
N GLN A 37 15.88 3.11 0.76
CA GLN A 37 16.70 2.21 1.55
C GLN A 37 16.89 2.75 2.98
N THR A 38 17.09 4.05 3.15
CA THR A 38 17.06 4.68 4.48
C THR A 38 15.66 4.61 5.09
N ALA A 39 14.62 4.95 4.33
CA ALA A 39 13.23 4.84 4.78
C ALA A 39 12.89 3.44 5.32
N LYS A 40 13.23 2.39 4.55
CA LYS A 40 13.05 1.00 4.98
C LYS A 40 13.73 0.71 6.31
N ASN A 41 14.95 1.20 6.52
CA ASN A 41 15.69 0.98 7.76
C ASN A 41 15.04 1.71 8.95
N ASP A 42 14.58 2.95 8.75
CA ASP A 42 13.92 3.75 9.78
C ASP A 42 12.60 3.11 10.22
N PHE A 43 11.76 2.70 9.26
CA PHE A 43 10.53 1.97 9.57
C PHE A 43 10.81 0.63 10.23
N TYR A 44 11.81 -0.13 9.76
CA TYR A 44 12.20 -1.39 10.39
C TYR A 44 12.67 -1.21 11.83
N ASN A 45 13.42 -0.15 12.12
CA ASN A 45 13.85 0.19 13.48
C ASN A 45 12.66 0.57 14.37
N ALA A 46 11.68 1.30 13.82
CA ALA A 46 10.42 1.58 14.51
C ALA A 46 9.68 0.28 14.84
N ILE A 47 9.48 -0.61 13.87
CA ILE A 47 8.85 -1.94 14.04
C ILE A 47 9.58 -2.75 15.13
N SER A 48 10.90 -2.88 15.01
CA SER A 48 11.73 -3.71 15.90
C SER A 48 11.68 -3.26 17.36
N SER A 49 11.28 -2.02 17.59
CA SER A 49 11.18 -1.44 18.93
C SER A 49 9.74 -1.38 19.45
N GLY A 50 8.80 -2.06 18.80
CA GLY A 50 7.38 -2.08 19.17
C GLY A 50 6.55 -0.96 18.55
N GLY A 51 6.93 -0.53 17.34
CA GLY A 51 6.24 0.51 16.57
C GLY A 51 4.81 0.13 16.19
N GLU A 52 4.03 1.16 15.85
CA GLU A 52 2.61 1.05 15.49
C GLU A 52 2.44 0.54 14.05
N LEU A 53 1.19 0.21 13.65
CA LEU A 53 0.85 -0.29 12.32
C LEU A 53 1.37 0.61 11.18
N GLU A 54 1.41 1.92 11.42
CA GLU A 54 1.96 2.92 10.50
C GLU A 54 3.40 2.61 10.07
N ALA A 55 4.24 2.10 10.97
CA ALA A 55 5.60 1.71 10.62
C ALA A 55 5.63 0.54 9.62
N TYR A 56 4.66 -0.37 9.71
CA TYR A 56 4.52 -1.45 8.73
C TYR A 56 4.02 -0.95 7.38
N VAL A 57 3.18 0.08 7.35
CA VAL A 57 2.76 0.74 6.09
C VAL A 57 3.97 1.33 5.37
N GLY A 58 4.74 2.18 6.06
CA GLY A 58 5.95 2.79 5.50
C GLY A 58 7.02 1.78 5.11
N TYR A 59 7.22 0.73 5.91
CA TYR A 59 8.13 -0.36 5.57
C TYR A 59 7.67 -1.09 4.30
N GLY A 60 6.36 -1.37 4.18
CA GLY A 60 5.77 -2.03 3.01
C GLY A 60 6.00 -1.23 1.73
N TRP A 61 5.71 0.08 1.77
CA TRP A 61 5.93 0.98 0.64
C TRP A 61 7.41 1.11 0.27
N SER A 62 8.29 1.21 1.27
CA SER A 62 9.74 1.25 1.03
C SER A 62 10.25 -0.03 0.38
N CYS A 63 9.75 -1.20 0.80
CA CYS A 63 10.03 -2.48 0.15
C CYS A 63 9.51 -2.52 -1.29
N ALA A 64 8.28 -2.04 -1.54
CA ALA A 64 7.70 -2.01 -2.89
C ALA A 64 8.54 -1.15 -3.85
N LYS A 65 8.95 0.04 -3.43
CA LYS A 65 9.82 0.93 -4.23
C LYS A 65 11.21 0.36 -4.49
N LEU A 66 11.67 -0.57 -3.65
CA LEU A 66 12.92 -1.30 -3.82
C LEU A 66 12.77 -2.61 -4.61
N GLY A 67 11.57 -2.96 -5.07
CA GLY A 67 11.30 -4.21 -5.81
C GLY A 67 11.35 -5.47 -4.94
N ASP A 68 11.03 -5.35 -3.64
CA ASP A 68 10.86 -6.49 -2.74
C ASP A 68 9.37 -6.70 -2.46
N GLU A 69 8.65 -7.18 -3.47
CA GLU A 69 7.19 -7.25 -3.47
C GLU A 69 6.67 -8.25 -2.43
N SER A 70 7.44 -9.32 -2.17
CA SER A 70 7.10 -10.31 -1.14
C SER A 70 7.10 -9.69 0.26
N LYS A 71 8.13 -8.90 0.61
CA LYS A 71 8.15 -8.20 1.90
C LYS A 71 7.12 -7.07 1.96
N ALA A 72 6.96 -6.35 0.85
CA ALA A 72 5.94 -5.31 0.75
C ALA A 72 4.55 -5.87 1.07
N LEU A 73 4.14 -6.91 0.35
CA LEU A 73 2.86 -7.56 0.54
C LEU A 73 2.71 -8.09 1.97
N SER A 74 3.72 -8.81 2.49
CA SER A 74 3.66 -9.34 3.86
C SER A 74 3.46 -8.25 4.91
N SER A 75 4.05 -7.07 4.71
CA SER A 75 3.90 -5.93 5.62
C SER A 75 2.49 -5.35 5.55
N PHE A 76 1.94 -5.16 4.35
CA PHE A 76 0.57 -4.69 4.19
C PHE A 76 -0.45 -5.69 4.73
N GLU A 77 -0.29 -6.98 4.49
CA GLU A 77 -1.16 -8.03 5.04
C GLU A 77 -1.20 -8.01 6.57
N TYR A 78 -0.07 -7.74 7.22
CA TYR A 78 -0.03 -7.60 8.68
C TYR A 78 -0.90 -6.43 9.17
N VAL A 79 -0.84 -5.28 8.48
CA VAL A 79 -1.67 -4.11 8.78
C VAL A 79 -3.14 -4.43 8.53
N LEU A 80 -3.48 -5.01 7.38
CA LEU A 80 -4.85 -5.31 6.99
C LEU A 80 -5.51 -6.40 7.85
N ALA A 81 -4.72 -7.31 8.41
CA ALA A 81 -5.21 -8.28 9.40
C ALA A 81 -5.52 -7.63 10.76
N SER A 82 -4.92 -6.47 11.05
CA SER A 82 -5.07 -5.75 12.32
C SER A 82 -6.16 -4.68 12.24
N ASP A 83 -6.14 -3.83 11.21
CA ASP A 83 -7.13 -2.80 10.94
C ASP A 83 -7.12 -2.44 9.45
N SER A 84 -8.04 -3.02 8.68
CA SER A 84 -8.14 -2.75 7.25
C SER A 84 -8.83 -1.43 6.91
N MET A 85 -9.68 -0.88 7.79
CA MET A 85 -10.43 0.35 7.54
C MET A 85 -9.63 1.60 7.88
N GLY A 86 -8.72 1.51 8.85
CA GLY A 86 -7.88 2.63 9.28
C GLY A 86 -6.69 2.92 8.37
N PHE A 87 -6.32 2.01 7.46
CA PHE A 87 -5.09 2.10 6.66
C PHE A 87 -5.33 1.91 5.16
N PRO A 88 -6.00 2.87 4.49
CA PRO A 88 -6.21 2.82 3.04
C PRO A 88 -4.89 2.73 2.26
N ASP A 89 -3.81 3.29 2.78
CA ASP A 89 -2.47 3.22 2.19
C ASP A 89 -1.86 1.81 2.22
N ALA A 90 -2.24 1.00 3.20
CA ALA A 90 -1.89 -0.42 3.19
C ALA A 90 -2.71 -1.19 2.15
N VAL A 91 -3.99 -0.81 1.96
CA VAL A 91 -4.85 -1.43 0.95
C VAL A 91 -4.31 -1.15 -0.45
N SER A 92 -4.01 0.12 -0.78
CA SER A 92 -3.45 0.49 -2.08
C SER A 92 -2.09 -0.19 -2.33
N GLY A 93 -1.19 -0.19 -1.34
CA GLY A 93 0.08 -0.90 -1.43
C GLY A 93 -0.08 -2.40 -1.69
N ALA A 94 -1.06 -3.04 -1.04
CA ALA A 94 -1.37 -4.46 -1.24
C ALA A 94 -1.97 -4.75 -2.63
N VAL A 95 -2.64 -3.80 -3.29
CA VAL A 95 -3.09 -3.93 -4.68
C VAL A 95 -1.88 -4.08 -5.60
N PHE A 96 -0.93 -3.16 -5.52
CA PHE A 96 0.27 -3.18 -6.38
C PHE A 96 1.16 -4.38 -6.10
N ALA A 97 1.48 -4.65 -4.82
CA ALA A 97 2.31 -5.78 -4.45
C ALA A 97 1.63 -7.12 -4.79
N GLY A 98 0.31 -7.23 -4.61
CA GLY A 98 -0.46 -8.42 -4.97
C GLY A 98 -0.48 -8.68 -6.47
N ASN A 99 -0.68 -7.64 -7.30
CA ASN A 99 -0.61 -7.74 -8.75
C ASN A 99 0.79 -8.20 -9.22
N ALA A 100 1.86 -7.59 -8.68
CA ALA A 100 3.23 -7.97 -9.00
C ALA A 100 3.53 -9.43 -8.61
N MET A 101 3.00 -9.89 -7.47
CA MET A 101 3.11 -11.27 -6.99
C MET A 101 2.15 -12.26 -7.67
N LYS A 102 1.34 -11.83 -8.65
CA LYS A 102 0.35 -12.66 -9.37
C LYS A 102 -0.74 -13.25 -8.46
N ILE A 103 -1.08 -12.53 -7.40
CA ILE A 103 -2.21 -12.83 -6.51
C ILE A 103 -3.39 -11.96 -6.96
N ASP A 104 -3.73 -12.10 -8.25
CA ASP A 104 -4.57 -11.15 -8.98
C ASP A 104 -5.99 -11.03 -8.41
N SER A 105 -6.61 -12.14 -8.00
CA SER A 105 -8.00 -12.10 -7.51
C SER A 105 -8.14 -11.27 -6.24
N VAL A 106 -7.19 -11.39 -5.31
CA VAL A 106 -7.20 -10.63 -4.05
C VAL A 106 -6.80 -9.18 -4.30
N ALA A 107 -5.78 -8.95 -5.13
CA ALA A 107 -5.33 -7.60 -5.49
C ALA A 107 -6.47 -6.79 -6.13
N ALA A 108 -7.17 -7.37 -7.12
CA ALA A 108 -8.24 -6.69 -7.83
C ALA A 108 -9.39 -6.27 -6.90
N ARG A 109 -9.85 -7.21 -6.05
CA ARG A 109 -10.95 -6.97 -5.11
C ARG A 109 -10.60 -5.95 -4.02
N ARG A 110 -9.34 -5.84 -3.63
CA ARG A 110 -8.88 -4.78 -2.72
C ARG A 110 -8.96 -3.39 -3.35
N GLY A 111 -8.56 -3.24 -4.61
CA GLY A 111 -8.68 -1.95 -5.27
C GLY A 111 -10.13 -1.56 -5.50
N GLU A 112 -10.99 -2.50 -5.88
CA GLU A 112 -12.44 -2.29 -5.94
C GLU A 112 -13.00 -1.85 -4.58
N TYR A 113 -12.63 -2.53 -3.49
CA TYR A 113 -13.03 -2.15 -2.14
C TYR A 113 -12.57 -0.74 -1.77
N LEU A 114 -11.30 -0.41 -2.02
CA LEU A 114 -10.73 0.89 -1.70
C LEU A 114 -11.42 2.01 -2.47
N LEU A 115 -11.65 1.85 -3.78
CA LEU A 115 -12.25 2.89 -4.61
C LEU A 115 -13.75 3.06 -4.36
N ASN A 116 -14.44 2.03 -3.88
CA ASN A 116 -15.81 2.19 -3.38
C ASN A 116 -15.88 3.02 -2.08
N MET A 117 -14.83 2.98 -1.26
CA MET A 117 -14.75 3.70 0.02
C MET A 117 -14.17 5.11 -0.14
N LEU A 118 -13.13 5.25 -0.97
CA LEU A 118 -12.34 6.46 -1.21
C LEU A 118 -12.14 6.67 -2.73
N PRO A 119 -13.17 7.16 -3.44
CA PRO A 119 -13.14 7.28 -4.90
C PRO A 119 -12.14 8.32 -5.42
N ASP A 120 -11.69 9.24 -4.55
CA ASP A 120 -10.70 10.29 -4.83
C ASP A 120 -9.35 10.02 -4.14
N TYR A 121 -9.07 8.75 -3.80
CA TYR A 121 -7.82 8.34 -3.13
C TYR A 121 -6.57 8.89 -3.82
N VAL A 122 -5.68 9.45 -3.01
CA VAL A 122 -4.31 9.82 -3.37
C VAL A 122 -3.42 9.41 -2.20
N PHE A 123 -2.34 8.70 -2.48
CA PHE A 123 -1.38 8.35 -1.44
C PHE A 123 -0.62 9.60 -0.98
N GLU A 124 -0.63 9.88 0.32
CA GLU A 124 -0.12 11.16 0.84
C GLU A 124 1.40 11.35 0.65
N HIS A 125 2.17 10.25 0.66
CA HIS A 125 3.62 10.27 0.53
C HIS A 125 4.13 10.11 -0.91
N ASP A 126 3.24 9.82 -1.87
CA ASP A 126 3.55 9.79 -3.30
C ASP A 126 2.31 10.10 -4.14
N SER A 127 2.17 11.37 -4.52
CA SER A 127 1.03 11.86 -5.32
C SER A 127 0.91 11.26 -6.73
N THR A 128 1.91 10.51 -7.20
CA THR A 128 1.79 9.75 -8.45
C THR A 128 0.92 8.50 -8.30
N ILE A 129 0.68 8.07 -7.05
CA ILE A 129 -0.17 6.93 -6.72
C ILE A 129 -1.55 7.46 -6.37
N THR A 130 -2.47 7.34 -7.32
CA THR A 130 -3.87 7.74 -7.15
C THR A 130 -4.79 6.53 -7.32
N TRP A 131 -6.05 6.64 -6.89
CA TRP A 131 -7.05 6.76 -7.92
C TRP A 131 -6.99 5.82 -9.12
N LYS A 132 -6.47 6.42 -10.18
CA LYS A 132 -6.33 5.85 -11.51
C LYS A 132 -5.35 4.68 -11.52
N GLN A 133 -4.22 4.79 -10.84
CA GLN A 133 -3.23 3.70 -10.77
C GLN A 133 -3.81 2.47 -10.06
N ILE A 134 -4.63 2.67 -9.03
CA ILE A 134 -5.36 1.56 -8.37
C ILE A 134 -6.37 0.95 -9.33
N ALA A 135 -7.23 1.76 -9.96
CA ALA A 135 -8.23 1.28 -10.92
C ALA A 135 -7.59 0.49 -12.07
N PHE A 136 -6.52 1.02 -12.65
CA PHE A 136 -5.77 0.38 -13.74
C PHE A 136 -5.16 -0.95 -13.30
N THR A 137 -4.48 -0.96 -12.15
CA THR A 137 -3.85 -2.19 -11.63
C THR A 137 -4.89 -3.26 -11.31
N SER A 138 -6.02 -2.86 -10.71
CA SER A 138 -7.15 -3.76 -10.48
C SER A 138 -7.75 -4.29 -11.77
N ALA A 139 -7.91 -3.45 -12.80
CA ALA A 139 -8.39 -3.88 -14.11
C ALA A 139 -7.47 -4.93 -14.74
N CYS A 140 -6.14 -4.71 -14.71
CA CYS A 140 -5.16 -5.70 -15.16
C CYS A 140 -5.27 -7.01 -14.39
N SER A 141 -5.43 -6.97 -13.06
CA SER A 141 -5.61 -8.17 -12.26
C SER A 141 -6.94 -8.88 -12.53
N PHE A 142 -8.03 -8.15 -12.76
CA PHE A 142 -9.31 -8.75 -13.17
C PHE A 142 -9.19 -9.45 -14.52
N VAL A 143 -8.49 -8.86 -15.50
CA VAL A 143 -8.17 -9.51 -16.79
C VAL A 143 -7.39 -10.80 -16.58
N ASN A 144 -6.36 -10.81 -15.74
CA ASN A 144 -5.59 -12.02 -15.41
C ASN A 144 -6.48 -13.13 -14.80
N CYS A 145 -7.59 -12.75 -14.17
CA CYS A 145 -8.59 -13.67 -13.61
C CYS A 145 -9.72 -14.05 -14.59
N ASN A 146 -9.71 -13.56 -15.83
CA ASN A 146 -10.82 -13.63 -16.80
C ASN A 146 -12.13 -12.96 -16.34
N ASP A 147 -12.06 -12.04 -15.37
CA ASP A 147 -13.21 -11.25 -14.91
C ASP A 147 -13.33 -9.95 -15.72
N PHE A 148 -13.69 -10.10 -17.00
CA PHE A 148 -13.78 -8.95 -17.92
C PHE A 148 -14.92 -7.99 -17.57
N SER A 149 -15.92 -8.43 -16.82
CA SER A 149 -16.98 -7.54 -16.33
C SER A 149 -16.42 -6.55 -15.31
N SER A 150 -15.74 -7.03 -14.25
CA SER A 150 -15.13 -6.16 -13.26
C SER A 150 -13.96 -5.34 -13.82
N ALA A 151 -13.19 -5.89 -14.78
CA ALA A 151 -12.17 -5.12 -15.49
C ALA A 151 -12.77 -3.91 -16.22
N LEU A 152 -13.88 -4.10 -16.94
CA LEU A 152 -14.59 -3.03 -17.65
C LEU A 152 -15.11 -1.96 -16.69
N ASP A 153 -15.61 -2.36 -15.52
CA ASP A 153 -16.08 -1.41 -14.50
C ASP A 153 -14.92 -0.55 -13.96
N MET A 154 -13.74 -1.14 -13.71
CA MET A 154 -12.54 -0.39 -13.32
C MET A 154 -12.05 0.55 -14.42
N ILE A 155 -12.05 0.12 -15.69
CA ILE A 155 -11.69 0.95 -16.84
C ILE A 155 -12.62 2.16 -16.92
N ARG A 156 -13.92 1.99 -16.70
CA ARG A 156 -14.90 3.09 -16.72
C ARG A 156 -14.73 4.11 -15.61
N LEU A 157 -14.03 3.78 -14.52
CA LEU A 157 -13.62 4.80 -13.55
C LEU A 157 -12.64 5.79 -14.19
N ILE A 158 -11.74 5.29 -15.05
CA ILE A 158 -10.71 6.07 -15.73
C ILE A 158 -11.28 6.75 -16.99
N GLU A 159 -12.01 5.98 -17.81
CA GLU A 159 -12.59 6.37 -19.09
C GLU A 159 -14.12 6.11 -19.09
N PRO A 160 -14.94 7.02 -18.53
CA PRO A 160 -16.37 6.78 -18.30
C PRO A 160 -17.21 6.51 -19.53
N ASN A 161 -16.73 6.91 -20.71
CA ASN A 161 -17.41 6.71 -21.98
C ASN A 161 -17.02 5.39 -22.66
N PHE A 162 -16.02 4.68 -22.15
CA PHE A 162 -15.59 3.41 -22.72
C PHE A 162 -16.66 2.32 -22.53
N ASN A 163 -16.93 1.60 -23.61
CA ASN A 163 -17.93 0.54 -23.61
C ASN A 163 -17.54 -0.59 -24.54
N ALA A 164 -17.62 -1.82 -24.05
CA ALA A 164 -17.33 -3.04 -24.78
C ALA A 164 -18.20 -4.18 -24.25
N SER A 165 -18.45 -5.19 -25.08
CA SER A 165 -19.18 -6.40 -24.68
C SER A 165 -18.21 -7.47 -24.17
N PHE A 166 -18.17 -7.69 -22.85
CA PHE A 166 -17.36 -8.75 -22.24
C PHE A 166 -17.84 -10.18 -22.57
N MET A 167 -18.95 -10.32 -23.30
CA MET A 167 -19.54 -11.61 -23.71
C MET A 167 -19.09 -12.06 -25.11
N THR A 168 -18.27 -11.26 -25.80
CA THR A 168 -17.83 -11.51 -27.17
C THR A 168 -16.32 -11.36 -27.29
N GLU A 169 -15.69 -12.16 -28.15
CA GLU A 169 -14.23 -12.10 -28.41
C GLU A 169 -13.79 -10.68 -28.82
N SER A 170 -14.48 -10.07 -29.79
CA SER A 170 -14.19 -8.69 -30.23
C SER A 170 -14.32 -7.65 -29.11
N GLY A 171 -15.24 -7.85 -28.17
CA GLY A 171 -15.39 -6.94 -27.02
C GLY A 171 -14.31 -7.17 -25.96
N ILE A 172 -13.88 -8.41 -25.74
CA ILE A 172 -12.70 -8.72 -24.91
C ILE A 172 -11.45 -8.08 -25.52
N ASP A 173 -11.23 -8.21 -26.83
CA ASP A 173 -10.11 -7.57 -27.53
C ASP A 173 -10.12 -6.04 -27.36
N SER A 174 -11.31 -5.43 -27.37
CA SER A 174 -11.47 -3.99 -27.13
C SER A 174 -11.06 -3.62 -25.70
N ILE A 175 -11.45 -4.42 -24.69
CA ILE A 175 -11.05 -4.21 -23.29
C ILE A 175 -9.52 -4.29 -23.13
N LEU A 176 -8.89 -5.29 -23.75
CA LEU A 176 -7.43 -5.46 -23.70
C LEU A 176 -6.70 -4.31 -24.41
N THR A 177 -7.22 -3.87 -25.55
CA THR A 177 -6.68 -2.74 -26.30
C THR A 177 -6.77 -1.45 -25.49
N GLU A 178 -7.90 -1.19 -24.85
CA GLU A 178 -8.09 0.00 -24.02
C GLU A 178 -7.11 0.04 -22.84
N LEU A 179 -6.85 -1.11 -22.19
CA LEU A 179 -5.83 -1.18 -21.12
C LEU A 179 -4.44 -0.85 -21.64
N ASP A 180 -4.08 -1.31 -22.85
CA ASP A 180 -2.80 -0.94 -23.47
C ASP A 180 -2.75 0.56 -23.78
N GLU A 181 -3.85 1.17 -24.23
CA GLU A 181 -3.93 2.61 -24.46
C GLU A 181 -3.79 3.43 -23.18
N ILE A 182 -4.52 3.06 -22.11
CA ILE A 182 -4.41 3.68 -20.78
C ILE A 182 -2.98 3.60 -20.25
N SER A 183 -2.32 2.45 -20.42
CA SER A 183 -0.95 2.22 -19.90
C SER A 183 0.09 3.23 -20.41
N ARG A 184 -0.18 3.91 -21.54
CA ARG A 184 0.77 4.82 -22.19
C ARG A 184 0.81 6.22 -21.56
N TRP A 185 -0.20 6.58 -20.76
CA TRP A 185 -0.31 7.92 -20.19
C TRP A 185 -0.70 7.95 -18.71
N ILE A 186 -0.91 6.79 -18.10
CA ILE A 186 -1.20 6.63 -16.68
C ILE A 186 0.05 6.59 -15.80
#